data_AF-A0A8X6JJT3-F1
#
_entry.id   AF-A0A8X6JJT3-F1
#
_cell.length_a   1.000
_cell.length_b   1.000
_cell.length_c   1.000
_cell.angle_alpha   90.00
_cell.angle_beta   90.00
_cell.angle_gamma   90.00
#
_symmetry.space_group_name_H-M   'P 1'
#
loop_
_entity.id
_entity.type
_entity.pdbx_description
1 polymer ?
#
loop_
_entity_poly.entity_id
_entity_poly.type
_entity_poly.pdbx_seq_one_letter_code
_entity_poly.pdbx_strand_id
1 'polypeptide(L)' 'MEIVRLMLGPNEVKEVNKVSLSADTVKRRIHDMSSDILGTLIKKLLSAEKFALQIDETTDIKNKAQLIAYCTFRWRGLY' A
#
# COMPACT_ATOMS: atom_id res chain seq x y z
N MET A 1 -10.66 6.07 -13.99
CA MET A 1 -11.98 6.52 -14.49
C MET A 1 -11.94 7.86 -15.20
N GLU A 2 -11.08 8.79 -14.79
CA GLU A 2 -10.94 10.08 -15.47
C GLU A 2 -10.41 9.96 -16.91
N ILE A 3 -9.44 9.08 -17.16
CA ILE A 3 -9.00 8.70 -18.52
C ILE A 3 -10.15 8.15 -19.37
N VAL A 4 -11.00 7.30 -18.78
CA VAL A 4 -12.18 6.72 -19.46
C VAL A 4 -13.20 7.81 -19.79
N ARG A 5 -13.45 8.73 -18.85
CA ARG A 5 -14.31 9.90 -19.06
C ARG A 5 -13.81 10.79 -20.20
N LEU A 6 -12.50 11.04 -20.22
CA LEU A 6 -11.86 11.89 -21.23
C LEU A 6 -11.89 11.27 -22.62
N MET A 7 -11.65 9.96 -22.71
CA MET A 7 -11.53 9.25 -23.98
C MET A 7 -12.86 8.77 -24.56
N LEU A 8 -13.79 8.34 -23.70
CA LEU A 8 -15.01 7.66 -24.11
C LEU A 8 -16.29 8.42 -23.78
N GLY A 9 -16.21 9.42 -22.90
CA GLY A 9 -17.35 10.21 -22.46
C GLY A 9 -17.86 9.85 -21.05
N PRO A 10 -18.74 10.69 -20.49
CA PRO A 10 -19.22 10.55 -19.11
C PRO A 10 -20.21 9.40 -18.89
N ASN A 11 -20.89 8.91 -19.95
CA ASN A 11 -21.87 7.83 -19.83
C ASN A 11 -21.20 6.46 -19.72
N GLU A 12 -20.05 6.31 -20.37
CA GLU A 12 -19.26 5.10 -20.54
C GLU A 12 -18.52 4.74 -19.24
N VAL A 13 -18.24 5.75 -18.40
CA VAL A 13 -17.71 5.57 -17.04
C VAL A 13 -18.63 4.70 -16.19
N LYS A 14 -19.95 4.84 -16.33
CA LYS A 14 -20.92 4.07 -15.55
C LYS A 14 -20.88 2.59 -15.90
N GLU A 15 -20.71 2.26 -17.17
CA GLU A 15 -20.61 0.88 -17.64
C GLU A 15 -19.30 0.22 -17.22
N VAL A 16 -18.18 0.95 -17.30
CA VAL A 16 -16.88 0.44 -16.82
C VAL A 16 -16.89 0.20 -15.31
N ASN A 17 -17.58 1.04 -14.54
CA ASN A 17 -17.73 0.83 -13.10
C ASN A 17 -18.58 -0.40 -12.74
N LYS A 18 -19.41 -0.92 -13.65
CA LYS A 18 -20.13 -2.19 -13.43
C LYS A 18 -19.22 -3.41 -13.56
N VAL A 19 -18.06 -3.27 -14.20
CA VAL A 19 -17.08 -4.35 -14.30
C VAL A 19 -16.36 -4.48 -12.95
N SER A 20 -16.76 -5.47 -12.16
CA SER A 20 -16.07 -5.77 -10.91
C SER A 20 -14.63 -6.22 -11.20
N LEU A 21 -13.67 -5.73 -10.42
CA LEU A 21 -12.31 -6.26 -10.48
C LEU A 21 -12.29 -7.68 -9.93
N SER A 22 -11.67 -8.61 -10.65
CA SER A 22 -11.48 -9.97 -10.15
C SER A 22 -10.61 -9.96 -8.88
N ALA A 23 -10.78 -10.97 -8.04
CA ALA A 23 -9.95 -11.16 -6.85
C ALA A 23 -8.45 -11.17 -7.19
N ASP A 24 -8.06 -11.76 -8.33
CA ASP A 24 -6.68 -11.78 -8.80
C ASP A 24 -6.15 -10.39 -9.15
N THR A 25 -7.00 -9.55 -9.75
CA THR A 25 -6.63 -8.16 -10.06
C THR A 25 -6.46 -7.35 -8.79
N VAL A 26 -7.33 -7.54 -7.80
CA VAL A 26 -7.20 -6.90 -6.47
C VAL A 26 -5.93 -7.37 -5.78
N LYS A 27 -5.68 -8.69 -5.74
CA LYS A 27 -4.46 -9.29 -5.15
C LYS A 27 -3.19 -8.73 -5.78
N ARG A 28 -3.13 -8.67 -7.10
CA ARG A 28 -1.97 -8.11 -7.84
C ARG A 28 -1.76 -6.64 -7.46
N ARG A 29 -2.82 -5.82 -7.45
CA ARG A 29 -2.71 -4.40 -7.06
C ARG A 29 -2.23 -4.24 -5.62
N ILE A 30 -2.70 -5.07 -4.68
CA ILE A 30 -2.22 -5.06 -3.29
C ILE A 30 -0.73 -5.38 -3.24
N HIS A 31 -0.29 -6.41 -3.97
CA HIS A 31 1.12 -6.79 -4.04
C HIS A 31 1.98 -5.66 -4.62
N ASP A 32 1.56 -5.05 -5.72
CA ASP A 32 2.28 -3.96 -6.38
C ASP A 32 2.43 -2.75 -5.45
N MET A 33 1.35 -2.33 -4.79
CA MET A 33 1.40 -1.23 -3.80
C MET A 33 2.27 -1.59 -2.59
N SER A 34 2.18 -2.82 -2.09
CA SER A 34 3.02 -3.28 -0.98
C SER A 34 4.50 -3.22 -1.34
N SER A 35 4.87 -3.63 -2.55
CA SER A 35 6.24 -3.59 -3.04
C SER A 35 6.74 -2.14 -3.18
N ASP A 36 5.92 -1.24 -3.72
CA ASP A 36 6.27 0.17 -3.87
C ASP A 36 6.47 0.88 -2.52
N ILE A 37 5.55 0.66 -1.57
CA ILE A 37 5.65 1.20 -0.21
C ILE A 37 6.93 0.68 0.47
N LEU A 38 7.22 -0.62 0.35
CA LEU A 38 8.42 -1.23 0.93
C LEU A 38 9.69 -0.62 0.31
N GLY A 39 9.76 -0.53 -1.02
CA GLY A 39 10.89 0.07 -1.71
C GLY A 39 11.11 1.53 -1.32
N THR A 40 10.02 2.29 -1.18
CA THR A 40 10.08 3.70 -0.72
C THR A 40 10.55 3.79 0.73
N LEU A 41 10.05 2.94 1.62
CA LEU A 41 10.48 2.90 3.02
C LEU A 41 11.97 2.57 3.15
N ILE A 42 12.46 1.54 2.44
CA ILE A 42 13.87 1.16 2.44
C ILE A 42 14.75 2.33 2.00
N LYS A 43 14.40 3.00 0.89
CA LYS A 43 15.14 4.18 0.40
C LYS A 43 15.22 5.28 1.45
N LYS A 44 14.13 5.54 2.17
CA LYS A 44 14.07 6.55 3.23
C LYS A 44 14.83 6.15 4.48
N LEU A 45 14.82 4.88 4.85
CA LEU A 45 15.58 4.36 6.00
C LEU A 45 17.08 4.37 5.72
N LEU A 46 17.50 4.05 4.50
CA LEU A 46 18.89 4.13 4.09
C LEU A 46 19.45 5.56 4.12
N SER A 47 18.59 6.58 3.92
CA SER A 47 18.99 7.99 4.04
C SER A 47 18.75 8.58 5.43
N ALA A 48 18.07 7.86 6.32
CA ALA A 48 17.80 8.32 7.68
C ALA A 48 19.04 8.14 8.56
N GLU A 49 19.40 9.17 9.33
CA GLU A 49 20.48 9.08 10.32
C GLU A 49 20.15 8.06 11.42
N LYS A 50 18.88 8.01 11.82
CA LYS A 50 18.35 7.15 12.89
C LYS A 50 16.93 6.74 12.58
N PHE A 51 16.60 5.51 12.96
CA PHE A 51 15.24 4.99 12.98
C PHE A 51 15.03 4.19 14.27
N ALA A 52 13.76 4.03 14.66
CA ALA A 52 13.35 3.11 15.71
C ALA A 52 12.44 2.04 15.12
N LEU A 53 12.60 0.81 15.59
CA LEU A 53 11.79 -0.33 15.22
C LEU A 53 11.18 -0.92 16.50
N GLN A 54 9.87 -0.87 16.59
CA GLN A 54 9.11 -1.53 17.64
C GLN A 54 8.52 -2.81 17.07
N ILE A 55 8.66 -3.91 17.79
CA ILE A 55 8.08 -5.20 17.43
C ILE A 55 7.13 -5.59 18.56
N ASP A 56 5.90 -5.93 18.19
CA ASP A 56 4.86 -6.40 19.10
C ASP A 56 4.33 -7.73 18.62
N GLU A 57 4.21 -8.69 19.54
CA GLU A 57 3.67 -10.01 19.27
C GLU A 57 2.40 -10.20 20.09
N THR A 58 1.29 -10.42 19.40
CA THR A 58 -0.01 -10.69 20.03
C THR A 58 -0.48 -12.08 19.64
N THR A 59 -1.41 -12.65 20.39
CA THR A 59 -2.03 -13.93 20.05
C THR A 59 -3.49 -13.71 19.70
N ASP A 60 -3.94 -14.24 18.56
CA ASP A 60 -5.33 -14.13 18.14
C ASP A 60 -6.27 -15.06 18.92
N ILE A 61 -7.58 -14.90 18.73
CA ILE A 61 -8.60 -15.75 19.38
C ILE A 61 -8.50 -17.24 19.03
N LYS A 62 -7.67 -17.60 18.03
CA LYS A 62 -7.37 -18.98 17.60
C LYS A 62 -5.99 -19.44 18.06
N ASN A 63 -5.38 -18.76 19.04
CA ASN A 63 -4.04 -19.04 19.56
C ASN A 63 -2.93 -18.96 18.49
N LYS A 64 -3.10 -18.12 17.46
CA LYS A 64 -2.06 -17.86 16.47
C LYS A 64 -1.31 -16.59 16.83
N ALA A 65 0.02 -16.71 16.87
CA ALA A 65 0.90 -15.55 17.00
C ALA A 65 0.73 -14.60 15.80
N GLN A 66 0.59 -13.31 16.09
CA GLN A 66 0.57 -12.21 15.14
C GLN A 66 1.70 -11.26 15.51
N LEU A 67 2.67 -11.11 14.60
CA LEU A 67 3.81 -10.22 14.77
C LEU A 67 3.59 -8.93 13.97
N ILE A 68 3.70 -7.78 14.63
CA ILE A 68 3.62 -6.46 14.01
C ILE A 68 4.93 -5.73 14.26
N ALA A 69 5.49 -5.14 13.20
CA ALA A 69 6.66 -4.29 13.28
C ALA A 69 6.28 -2.85 12.89
N TYR A 70 6.56 -1.89 13.76
CA TYR A 70 6.36 -0.47 13.54
C TYR A 70 7.70 0.25 13.40
N CYS A 71 7.93 0.85 12.23
CA CYS A 71 9.16 1.57 11.94
C CYS A 71 8.91 3.07 11.93
N THR A 72 9.68 3.82 12.73
CA THR A 72 9.64 5.29 12.77
C THR A 72 11.01 5.87 12.46
N PHE A 73 11.05 6.94 11.68
CA PHE A 73 12.28 7.64 11.35
C PHE A 73 11.96 9.11 11.10
N ARG A 74 12.96 9.98 11.30
CA ARG A 74 12.81 11.40 10.97
C ARG A 74 13.03 11.58 9.48
N TRP A 75 11.96 11.88 8.74
CA TRP A 75 12.08 12.32 7.36
C TRP A 75 12.48 13.79 7.31
N ARG A 76 13.70 14.08 6.83
CA ARG A 76 14.11 15.43 6.44
C ARG A 76 13.76 15.61 4.97
N GLY A 77 12.54 16.08 4.68
CA GLY A 77 12.20 16.50 3.33
C GLY A 77 13.12 17.64 2.90
N LEU A 78 13.58 17.62 1.65
CA LEU A 78 14.28 18.75 1.05
C LEU A 78 13.28 19.91 0.92
N TYR A 79 13.51 20.99 1.68
CA TYR A 79 13.09 22.34 1.36
C TYR A 79 14.36 23.13 1.02
#